data_AF-A0AA88YHI7-F1
#
_entry.id   AF-A0AA88YHI7-F1
#
_cell.length_a   1.000
_cell.length_b   1.000
_cell.length_c   1.000
_cell.angle_alpha   90.00
_cell.angle_beta   90.00
_cell.angle_gamma   90.00
#
_symmetry.space_group_name_H-M   'P 1'
#
loop_
_entity.id
_entity.type
_entity.pdbx_description
1 polymer ?
#
loop_
_entity_poly.entity_id
_entity_poly.type
_entity_poly.pdbx_seq_one_letter_code
_entity_poly.pdbx_strand_id
1 'polypeptide(L)'
;MKDVSVGAALDTALAFSYYCTNPGYPCLNGGTCQYNGECTCTSGFRGFNCGLDSSTIAATCTIECHNKGICYNGNQCYCTKDYMGPTCQQAYDYAECGATSVKLKAYRPIEFTGEIFTMESMFKCKLQHVQEVQPSIAGYKLYELDVPHESTGPCKLHKTIDKMTGEAHFAVNVSTVHRKGQFGMYDGLKTVSCHYGSRYIDDVLSINNPKFADYLSSIYPSELEVKETTETNNSASYLDIMLSYDTDGHMNTSLYDKRDDFNFSITNFPFLSSNIPSSPAYGVFISQLIRYARASTKYTDFVLRARRLSDKLLSQGYVCDRLTSSLRKFYGRYGELVIHYDVPLSRMVDDILS
;
A
#
# COMPACT_ATOMS: atom_id res chain seq x y z
N MET A 1 38.56 8.68 -11.32
CA MET A 1 38.32 10.15 -11.33
C MET A 1 36.82 10.34 -11.25
N LYS A 2 36.30 10.32 -10.02
CA LYS A 2 35.76 11.49 -9.31
C LYS A 2 34.54 12.08 -10.00
N ASP A 3 33.41 11.77 -9.37
CA ASP A 3 32.18 12.56 -9.28
C ASP A 3 32.29 14.02 -9.68
N VAL A 4 31.34 14.44 -10.52
CA VAL A 4 30.57 15.66 -10.24
C VAL A 4 29.10 15.29 -10.40
N SER A 5 28.47 15.11 -9.25
CA SER A 5 27.05 15.24 -9.03
C SER A 5 26.63 16.65 -9.47
N VAL A 6 25.64 16.74 -10.35
CA VAL A 6 24.70 17.87 -10.33
C VAL A 6 23.33 17.27 -10.09
N GLY A 7 23.04 17.03 -8.81
CA GLY A 7 21.68 17.20 -8.34
C GLY A 7 21.34 18.68 -8.53
N ALA A 8 20.40 18.95 -9.42
CA ALA A 8 19.65 20.18 -9.40
C ALA A 8 18.22 19.76 -9.77
N ALA A 9 17.34 19.90 -8.80
CA ALA A 9 15.92 19.98 -9.05
C ALA A 9 15.71 20.94 -10.23
N LEU A 10 15.17 20.44 -11.34
CA LEU A 10 14.39 21.29 -12.24
C LEU A 10 12.96 21.29 -11.73
N ASP A 11 12.81 21.74 -10.48
CA ASP A 11 11.59 22.37 -10.01
C ASP A 11 11.68 23.83 -10.48
N THR A 12 11.57 24.02 -11.80
CA THR A 12 11.48 25.35 -12.42
C THR A 12 10.38 25.34 -13.46
N ALA A 13 9.23 25.82 -13.01
CA ALA A 13 8.36 26.73 -13.74
C ALA A 13 7.91 26.28 -15.14
N LEU A 14 6.69 25.76 -15.21
CA LEU A 14 5.60 26.24 -16.09
C LEU A 14 4.37 25.32 -15.92
N ALA A 15 3.56 25.57 -14.88
CA ALA A 15 2.31 24.83 -14.68
C ALA A 15 1.34 25.66 -13.82
N PHE A 16 0.72 26.67 -14.42
CA PHE A 16 -0.35 27.42 -13.75
C PHE A 16 -1.68 26.72 -14.02
N SER A 17 -2.21 26.03 -13.01
CA SER A 17 -3.58 25.50 -12.99
C SER A 17 -4.63 26.61 -12.87
N TYR A 18 -4.23 27.77 -12.33
CA TYR A 18 -5.09 28.93 -12.13
C TYR A 18 -4.51 30.17 -12.81
N TYR A 19 -5.34 30.83 -13.60
CA TYR A 19 -5.02 32.10 -14.25
C TYR A 19 -6.30 32.93 -14.33
N CYS A 20 -6.33 34.09 -13.67
CA CYS A 20 -7.59 34.77 -13.38
C CYS A 20 -8.33 35.38 -14.58
N THR A 21 -7.67 35.47 -15.74
CA THR A 21 -8.31 35.87 -17.01
C THR A 21 -8.99 34.70 -17.72
N ASN A 22 -8.78 33.45 -17.26
CA ASN A 22 -9.40 32.28 -17.86
C ASN A 22 -10.86 32.15 -17.39
N PRO A 23 -11.80 31.74 -18.26
CA PRO A 23 -13.19 31.50 -17.88
C PRO A 23 -13.30 30.51 -16.72
N GLY A 24 -14.08 30.87 -15.69
CA GLY A 24 -14.30 30.03 -14.50
C GLY A 24 -13.24 30.16 -13.41
N TYR A 25 -12.25 31.04 -13.58
CA TYR A 25 -11.19 31.28 -12.59
C TYR A 25 -11.15 32.73 -12.06
N PRO A 26 -12.28 33.39 -11.73
CA PRO A 26 -12.26 34.79 -11.31
C PRO A 26 -11.53 34.99 -9.98
N CYS A 27 -10.98 36.19 -9.77
CA CYS A 27 -10.64 36.65 -8.43
C CYS A 27 -11.92 36.92 -7.63
N LEU A 28 -11.98 36.44 -6.40
CA LEU A 28 -13.14 36.56 -5.51
C LEU A 28 -12.99 37.76 -4.57
N ASN A 29 -14.07 38.10 -3.85
CA ASN A 29 -14.09 39.09 -2.77
C ASN A 29 -13.51 40.48 -3.16
N GLY A 30 -13.76 40.91 -4.40
CA GLY A 30 -13.28 42.19 -4.92
C GLY A 30 -11.80 42.20 -5.30
N GLY A 31 -11.13 41.04 -5.34
CA GLY A 31 -9.77 40.92 -5.83
C GLY A 31 -9.61 41.38 -7.29
N THR A 32 -8.45 41.93 -7.62
CA THR A 32 -8.14 42.42 -8.97
C THR A 32 -7.22 41.44 -9.69
N CYS A 33 -7.60 41.05 -10.91
CA CYS A 33 -6.79 40.17 -11.76
C CYS A 33 -5.64 40.95 -12.41
N GLN A 34 -4.41 40.51 -12.17
CA GLN A 34 -3.20 41.13 -12.71
C GLN A 34 -2.86 40.58 -14.11
N TYR A 35 -2.01 41.30 -14.84
CA TYR A 35 -1.58 40.91 -16.19
C TYR A 35 -0.81 39.59 -16.24
N ASN A 36 -0.25 39.14 -15.11
CA ASN A 36 0.44 37.86 -14.97
C ASN A 36 -0.52 36.72 -14.58
N GLY A 37 -1.82 36.98 -14.44
CA GLY A 37 -2.86 35.99 -14.13
C GLY A 37 -3.05 35.69 -12.66
N GLU A 38 -2.36 36.42 -11.78
CA GLU A 38 -2.51 36.29 -10.33
C GLU A 38 -3.53 37.30 -9.78
N CYS A 39 -4.18 36.93 -8.68
CA CYS A 39 -5.11 37.82 -8.00
C CYS A 39 -4.40 38.67 -6.95
N THR A 40 -4.62 39.99 -7.00
CA THR A 40 -4.32 40.89 -5.88
C THR A 40 -5.55 40.99 -4.98
N CYS A 41 -5.42 40.53 -3.74
CA CYS A 41 -6.54 40.48 -2.80
C CYS A 41 -6.74 41.80 -2.06
N THR A 42 -8.01 42.12 -1.82
CA THR A 42 -8.43 43.21 -0.95
C THR A 42 -8.06 42.90 0.51
N SER A 43 -7.95 43.94 1.34
CA SER A 43 -7.60 43.78 2.75
C SER A 43 -8.55 42.81 3.46
N GLY A 44 -7.99 41.85 4.18
CA GLY A 44 -8.75 40.80 4.88
C GLY A 44 -8.85 39.48 4.11
N PHE A 45 -8.68 39.48 2.79
CA PHE A 45 -8.77 38.25 1.98
C PHE A 45 -7.40 37.77 1.50
N ARG A 46 -7.26 36.45 1.30
CA ARG A 46 -6.04 35.81 0.81
C ARG A 46 -6.34 34.55 -0.02
N GLY A 47 -5.28 33.89 -0.47
CA GLY A 47 -5.35 32.70 -1.31
C GLY A 47 -5.22 33.03 -2.80
N PHE A 48 -5.04 32.00 -3.64
CA PHE A 48 -4.70 32.18 -5.06
C PHE A 48 -5.81 32.91 -5.86
N ASN A 49 -7.06 32.77 -5.41
CA ASN A 49 -8.24 33.43 -5.98
C ASN A 49 -8.90 34.43 -5.03
N CYS A 50 -8.24 34.82 -3.93
CA CYS A 50 -8.80 35.69 -2.88
C CYS A 50 -10.06 35.14 -2.19
N GLY A 51 -10.31 33.84 -2.26
CA GLY A 51 -11.50 33.20 -1.69
C GLY A 51 -11.47 33.01 -0.18
N LEU A 52 -10.33 33.16 0.49
CA LEU A 52 -10.18 32.89 1.92
C LEU A 52 -10.18 34.19 2.74
N ASP A 53 -11.17 34.34 3.61
CA ASP A 53 -11.18 35.40 4.62
C ASP A 53 -10.19 35.07 5.74
N SER A 54 -9.22 35.96 5.95
CA SER A 54 -8.13 35.77 6.90
C SER A 54 -8.62 35.77 8.35
N SER A 55 -9.76 36.39 8.65
CA SER A 55 -10.34 36.39 9.99
C SER A 55 -10.96 35.03 10.36
N THR A 56 -11.31 34.22 9.36
CA THR A 56 -11.99 32.93 9.56
C THR A 56 -11.05 31.74 9.69
N ILE A 57 -9.73 31.96 9.53
CA ILE A 57 -8.74 30.88 9.59
C ILE A 57 -8.71 30.29 11.00
N ALA A 58 -8.87 28.97 11.07
CA ALA A 58 -8.85 28.25 12.33
C ALA A 58 -7.54 27.46 12.48
N ALA A 59 -6.93 27.53 13.67
CA ALA A 59 -5.75 26.72 14.00
C ALA A 59 -6.09 25.23 14.16
N THR A 60 -7.33 24.93 14.56
CA THR A 60 -7.85 23.57 14.74
C THR A 60 -9.09 23.38 13.87
N CYS A 61 -9.21 22.22 13.24
CA CYS A 61 -10.30 21.87 12.35
C CYS A 61 -10.98 20.59 12.82
N THR A 62 -12.30 20.51 12.69
CA THR A 62 -13.06 19.27 12.94
C THR A 62 -12.93 18.25 11.80
N ILE A 63 -12.52 18.71 10.62
CA ILE A 63 -12.25 17.87 9.44
C ILE A 63 -10.77 17.98 9.06
N GLU A 64 -10.21 16.92 8.50
CA GLU A 64 -8.83 16.95 8.01
C GLU A 64 -8.75 17.62 6.64
N CYS A 65 -7.99 18.72 6.52
CA CYS A 65 -7.72 19.34 5.23
C CYS A 65 -6.47 18.70 4.59
N HIS A 66 -6.67 17.85 3.59
CA HIS A 66 -5.59 17.17 2.87
C HIS A 66 -4.84 18.13 1.93
N ASN A 67 -3.72 17.66 1.37
CA ASN A 67 -2.98 18.34 0.29
C ASN A 67 -2.66 19.82 0.56
N LYS A 68 -2.27 20.12 1.82
CA LYS A 68 -1.93 21.47 2.32
C LYS A 68 -3.11 22.45 2.29
N GLY A 69 -4.35 21.95 2.36
CA GLY A 69 -5.53 22.78 2.53
C GLY A 69 -5.50 23.56 3.85
N ILE A 70 -6.12 24.74 3.85
CA ILE A 70 -6.17 25.63 5.01
C ILE A 70 -7.54 25.52 5.65
N CYS A 71 -7.59 25.21 6.96
CA CYS A 71 -8.85 25.19 7.68
C CYS A 71 -9.37 26.62 7.92
N TYR A 72 -10.67 26.81 7.69
CA TYR A 72 -11.40 28.01 8.03
C TYR A 72 -12.78 27.66 8.60
N ASN A 73 -13.37 28.58 9.37
CA ASN A 73 -14.61 28.38 10.13
C ASN A 73 -14.61 27.16 11.07
N GLY A 74 -13.45 26.57 11.34
CA GLY A 74 -13.28 25.38 12.18
C GLY A 74 -13.76 24.07 11.57
N ASN A 75 -14.38 24.06 10.39
CA ASN A 75 -14.95 22.85 9.77
C ASN A 75 -14.95 22.84 8.23
N GLN A 76 -14.23 23.77 7.58
CA GLN A 76 -14.16 23.88 6.13
C GLN A 76 -12.70 23.97 5.67
N CYS A 77 -12.43 23.47 4.47
CA CYS A 77 -11.10 23.49 3.87
C CYS A 77 -11.05 24.40 2.65
N TYR A 78 -10.11 25.35 2.67
CA TYR A 78 -9.73 26.12 1.50
C TYR A 78 -8.56 25.41 0.80
N CYS A 79 -8.81 24.94 -0.42
CA CYS A 79 -7.85 24.11 -1.14
C CYS A 79 -6.77 24.93 -1.86
N THR A 80 -5.65 24.26 -2.14
CA THR A 80 -4.62 24.83 -3.01
C THR A 80 -5.09 24.78 -4.47
N LYS A 81 -4.42 25.51 -5.36
CA LYS A 81 -4.79 25.61 -6.80
C LYS A 81 -4.82 24.29 -7.58
N ASP A 82 -4.29 23.21 -7.00
CA ASP A 82 -4.17 21.89 -7.64
C ASP A 82 -5.19 20.87 -7.11
N TYR A 83 -5.96 21.23 -6.07
CA TYR A 83 -6.88 20.32 -5.40
C TYR A 83 -8.24 20.94 -5.13
N MET A 84 -9.24 20.10 -4.97
CA MET A 84 -10.64 20.46 -4.73
C MET A 84 -11.34 19.42 -3.85
N GLY A 85 -12.62 19.66 -3.59
CA GLY A 85 -13.46 18.81 -2.76
C GLY A 85 -13.56 19.33 -1.33
N PRO A 86 -14.50 18.80 -0.53
CA PRO A 86 -14.78 19.28 0.82
C PRO A 86 -13.58 19.23 1.78
N THR A 87 -12.63 18.31 1.55
CA THR A 87 -11.42 18.15 2.36
C THR A 87 -10.14 18.33 1.54
N CYS A 88 -10.22 18.88 0.33
CA CYS A 88 -9.10 19.03 -0.61
C CYS A 88 -8.44 17.71 -1.01
N GLN A 89 -9.22 16.63 -1.01
CA GLN A 89 -8.76 15.28 -1.32
C GLN A 89 -8.56 15.03 -2.81
N GLN A 90 -9.25 15.77 -3.68
CA GLN A 90 -9.32 15.48 -5.10
C GLN A 90 -8.40 16.42 -5.90
N ALA A 91 -7.47 15.89 -6.68
CA ALA A 91 -6.67 16.71 -7.59
C ALA A 91 -7.49 17.13 -8.82
N TYR A 92 -7.18 18.30 -9.40
CA TYR A 92 -7.77 18.75 -10.67
C TYR A 92 -7.41 17.85 -11.84
N ASP A 93 -6.19 17.33 -11.85
CA ASP A 93 -5.65 16.44 -12.88
C ASP A 93 -5.05 15.22 -12.20
N TYR A 94 -5.52 14.04 -12.56
CA TYR A 94 -5.08 12.79 -11.96
C TYR A 94 -5.23 11.62 -12.93
N ALA A 95 -4.61 10.51 -12.57
CA ALA A 95 -4.74 9.26 -13.28
C ALA A 95 -5.46 8.23 -12.40
N GLU A 96 -6.42 7.53 -12.96
CA GLU A 96 -7.01 6.32 -12.40
C GLU A 96 -6.27 5.11 -13.02
N CYS A 97 -5.58 4.36 -12.16
CA CYS A 97 -4.65 3.31 -12.59
C CYS A 97 -5.40 1.97 -12.71
N GLY A 98 -5.81 1.62 -13.93
CA GLY A 98 -6.41 0.32 -14.24
C GLY A 98 -5.37 -0.76 -14.50
N ALA A 99 -5.79 -2.02 -14.50
CA ALA A 99 -4.88 -3.16 -14.69
C ALA A 99 -4.20 -3.17 -16.08
N THR A 100 -4.91 -2.73 -17.12
CA THR A 100 -4.46 -2.78 -18.52
C THR A 100 -4.40 -1.41 -19.19
N SER A 101 -4.89 -0.37 -18.53
CA SER A 101 -4.93 0.99 -19.04
C SER A 101 -4.77 2.02 -17.92
N VAL A 102 -4.41 3.24 -18.31
CA VAL A 102 -4.43 4.41 -17.43
C VAL A 102 -5.50 5.36 -17.94
N LYS A 103 -6.48 5.66 -17.07
CA LYS A 103 -7.52 6.63 -17.38
C LYS A 103 -7.13 7.99 -16.83
N LEU A 104 -6.81 8.91 -17.73
CA LEU A 104 -6.49 10.30 -17.40
C LEU A 104 -7.79 11.05 -17.12
N LYS A 105 -7.82 11.80 -16.03
CA LYS A 105 -8.99 12.56 -15.59
C LYS A 105 -8.62 14.00 -15.30
N ALA A 106 -9.42 14.93 -15.80
CA ALA A 106 -9.24 16.35 -15.60
C ALA A 106 -10.59 17.02 -15.30
N TYR A 107 -10.67 17.69 -14.15
CA TYR A 107 -11.80 18.51 -13.76
C TYR A 107 -11.55 19.97 -14.12
N ARG A 108 -12.53 20.63 -14.76
CA ARG A 108 -12.47 22.06 -15.09
C ARG A 108 -13.77 22.76 -14.74
N PRO A 109 -13.77 24.07 -14.44
CA PRO A 109 -14.99 24.83 -14.17
C PRO A 109 -16.03 24.65 -15.29
N ILE A 110 -17.32 24.78 -14.96
CA ILE A 110 -18.40 24.67 -15.96
C ILE A 110 -18.28 25.69 -17.10
N GLU A 111 -17.61 26.82 -16.88
CA GLU A 111 -17.33 27.86 -17.87
C GLU A 111 -16.19 27.49 -18.83
N PHE A 112 -15.46 26.40 -18.57
CA PHE A 112 -14.37 25.95 -19.44
C PHE A 112 -14.90 25.53 -20.82
N THR A 113 -14.34 26.15 -21.86
CA THR A 113 -14.66 25.91 -23.28
C THR A 113 -13.45 25.51 -24.12
N GLY A 114 -12.31 25.29 -23.45
CA GLY A 114 -11.04 24.93 -24.03
C GLY A 114 -10.94 23.45 -24.43
N GLU A 115 -9.71 22.99 -24.63
CA GLU A 115 -9.37 21.60 -24.94
C GLU A 115 -8.34 21.06 -23.96
N ILE A 116 -8.42 19.77 -23.68
CA ILE A 116 -7.47 19.06 -22.82
C ILE A 116 -6.95 17.88 -23.62
N PHE A 117 -5.63 17.71 -23.66
CA PHE A 117 -4.98 16.66 -24.44
C PHE A 117 -3.63 16.27 -23.87
N THR A 118 -3.13 15.08 -24.21
CA THR A 118 -1.74 14.73 -23.89
C THR A 118 -0.79 15.44 -24.86
N MET A 119 0.38 15.88 -24.37
CA MET A 119 1.41 16.54 -25.20
C MET A 119 1.83 15.71 -26.41
N GLU A 120 1.66 14.39 -26.32
CA GLU A 120 2.12 13.43 -27.32
C GLU A 120 1.29 13.53 -28.61
N SER A 121 0.03 13.97 -28.52
CA SER A 121 -0.75 14.41 -29.68
C SER A 121 -1.98 15.23 -29.33
N MET A 122 -1.95 16.51 -29.72
CA MET A 122 -3.08 17.44 -29.58
C MET A 122 -4.33 17.02 -30.39
N PHE A 123 -4.18 16.24 -31.45
CA PHE A 123 -5.29 15.86 -32.34
C PHE A 123 -5.91 14.52 -31.98
N LYS A 124 -5.10 13.57 -31.51
CA LYS A 124 -5.52 12.17 -31.32
C LYS A 124 -5.76 11.81 -29.85
N CYS A 125 -5.20 12.56 -28.90
CA CYS A 125 -5.22 12.23 -27.49
C CYS A 125 -5.95 13.29 -26.67
N LYS A 126 -7.13 13.71 -27.15
CA LYS A 126 -8.00 14.68 -26.49
C LYS A 126 -8.85 14.00 -25.42
N LEU A 127 -8.84 14.54 -24.20
CA LEU A 127 -9.78 14.13 -23.16
C LEU A 127 -11.18 14.63 -23.52
N GLN A 128 -12.18 13.77 -23.38
CA GLN A 128 -13.56 14.04 -23.76
C GLN A 128 -14.40 14.35 -22.52
N HIS A 129 -15.33 15.30 -22.66
CA HIS A 129 -16.26 15.65 -21.60
C HIS A 129 -17.20 14.48 -21.29
N VAL A 130 -17.28 14.11 -20.02
CA VAL A 130 -18.17 13.05 -19.55
C VAL A 130 -19.49 13.67 -19.12
N GLN A 131 -20.56 13.40 -19.88
CA GLN A 131 -21.88 14.03 -19.67
C GLN A 131 -22.69 13.39 -18.52
N GLU A 132 -22.35 12.16 -18.09
CA GLU A 132 -23.16 11.38 -17.14
C GLU A 132 -22.31 10.61 -16.11
N VAL A 133 -21.74 11.28 -15.09
CA VAL A 133 -21.15 10.55 -13.93
C VAL A 133 -21.49 11.25 -12.60
N GLN A 134 -22.08 10.48 -11.68
CA GLN A 134 -21.95 10.69 -10.24
C GLN A 134 -20.64 10.06 -9.73
N PRO A 135 -19.88 10.74 -8.85
CA PRO A 135 -20.17 12.05 -8.28
C PRO A 135 -19.67 13.17 -9.21
N SER A 136 -20.58 14.05 -9.62
CA SER A 136 -20.22 15.34 -10.20
C SER A 136 -19.81 16.29 -9.06
N ILE A 137 -18.61 16.86 -9.14
CA ILE A 137 -18.20 17.92 -8.22
C ILE A 137 -18.94 19.17 -8.66
N ALA A 138 -19.79 19.73 -7.80
CA ALA A 138 -20.60 20.89 -8.13
C ALA A 138 -19.72 22.05 -8.65
N GLY A 139 -20.11 22.64 -9.78
CA GLY A 139 -19.34 23.70 -10.45
C GLY A 139 -18.22 23.22 -11.38
N TYR A 140 -18.03 21.91 -11.55
CA TYR A 140 -16.99 21.34 -12.41
C TYR A 140 -17.53 20.34 -13.43
N LYS A 141 -16.86 20.29 -14.58
CA LYS A 141 -16.99 19.31 -15.66
C LYS A 141 -15.81 18.34 -15.60
N LEU A 142 -16.09 17.06 -15.80
CA LEU A 142 -15.06 16.01 -15.87
C LEU A 142 -14.74 15.68 -17.33
N TYR A 143 -13.45 15.57 -17.62
CA TYR A 143 -12.91 15.15 -18.90
C TYR A 143 -12.06 13.90 -18.70
N GLU A 144 -12.19 12.91 -19.59
CA GLU A 144 -11.49 11.64 -19.49
C GLU A 144 -10.83 11.21 -20.81
N LEU A 145 -9.70 10.52 -20.71
CA LEU A 145 -9.06 9.77 -21.79
C LEU A 145 -8.52 8.46 -21.24
N ASP A 146 -8.98 7.35 -21.80
CA ASP A 146 -8.44 6.03 -21.46
C ASP A 146 -7.27 5.68 -22.40
N VAL A 147 -6.12 5.32 -21.81
CA VAL A 147 -4.89 5.03 -22.54
C VAL A 147 -4.41 3.62 -22.18
N PRO A 148 -4.55 2.63 -23.09
CA PRO A 148 -4.05 1.28 -22.88
C PRO A 148 -2.54 1.26 -22.63
N HIS A 149 -2.06 0.39 -21.73
CA HIS A 149 -0.63 0.22 -21.46
C HIS A 149 0.16 -0.23 -22.70
N GLU A 150 -0.48 -1.00 -23.58
CA GLU A 150 0.09 -1.52 -24.82
C GLU A 150 0.08 -0.49 -25.97
N SER A 151 -0.45 0.71 -25.74
CA SER A 151 -0.53 1.74 -26.77
C SER A 151 0.87 2.08 -27.32
N THR A 152 1.09 1.76 -28.59
CA THR A 152 2.30 2.10 -29.35
C THR A 152 2.12 3.36 -30.20
N GLY A 153 0.89 3.89 -30.22
CA GLY A 153 0.49 5.02 -31.03
C GLY A 153 0.80 6.39 -30.41
N PRO A 154 0.13 7.44 -30.90
CA PRO A 154 0.41 8.83 -30.54
C PRO A 154 0.01 9.19 -29.11
N CYS A 155 -0.71 8.33 -28.40
CA CYS A 155 -1.08 8.52 -26.98
C CYS A 155 -0.23 7.65 -26.05
N LYS A 156 0.88 7.08 -26.54
CA LYS A 156 1.73 6.19 -25.74
C LYS A 156 2.18 6.87 -24.45
N LEU A 157 2.01 6.16 -23.33
CA LEU A 157 2.49 6.59 -22.02
C LEU A 157 4.00 6.36 -21.90
N HIS A 158 4.68 7.24 -21.18
CA HIS A 158 6.09 7.06 -20.83
C HIS A 158 6.21 6.03 -19.71
N LYS A 159 6.58 4.79 -20.07
CA LYS A 159 6.80 3.69 -19.12
C LYS A 159 8.27 3.62 -18.71
N THR A 160 8.53 3.66 -17.42
CA THR A 160 9.81 3.31 -16.80
C THR A 160 9.64 2.08 -15.91
N ILE A 161 10.70 1.30 -15.75
CA ILE A 161 10.71 0.13 -14.87
C ILE A 161 11.87 0.31 -13.91
N ASP A 162 11.58 0.30 -12.61
CA ASP A 162 12.61 0.26 -11.58
C ASP A 162 13.34 -1.09 -11.66
N LYS A 163 14.64 -1.03 -11.91
CA LYS A 163 15.46 -2.24 -12.13
C LYS A 163 15.68 -3.07 -10.87
N MET A 164 15.49 -2.48 -9.69
CA MET A 164 15.68 -3.16 -8.41
C MET A 164 14.38 -3.79 -7.91
N THR A 165 13.26 -3.07 -8.02
CA THR A 165 11.96 -3.50 -7.48
C THR A 165 11.07 -4.17 -8.52
N GLY A 166 11.33 -3.96 -9.81
CA GLY A 166 10.44 -4.41 -10.90
C GLY A 166 9.19 -3.54 -11.07
N GLU A 167 9.05 -2.47 -10.28
CA GLU A 167 7.87 -1.60 -10.33
C GLU A 167 7.80 -0.85 -11.66
N ALA A 168 6.61 -0.85 -12.27
CA ALA A 168 6.36 -0.12 -13.50
C ALA A 168 5.76 1.25 -13.18
N HIS A 169 6.35 2.32 -13.70
CA HIS A 169 5.85 3.68 -13.57
C HIS A 169 5.46 4.22 -14.95
N PHE A 170 4.20 4.58 -15.09
CA PHE A 170 3.67 5.21 -16.30
C PHE A 170 3.41 6.68 -16.02
N ALA A 171 3.92 7.56 -16.87
CA ALA A 171 3.70 9.00 -16.76
C ALA A 171 3.33 9.62 -18.11
N VAL A 172 2.56 10.71 -18.06
CA VAL A 172 2.19 11.50 -19.25
C VAL A 172 1.94 12.95 -18.88
N ASN A 173 2.24 13.87 -19.79
CA ASN A 173 1.96 15.29 -19.62
C ASN A 173 0.60 15.62 -20.23
N VAL A 174 -0.30 16.14 -19.39
CA VAL A 174 -1.63 16.63 -19.77
C VAL A 174 -1.57 18.14 -19.92
N SER A 175 -1.95 18.60 -21.11
CA SER A 175 -2.04 20.01 -21.48
C SER A 175 -3.50 20.47 -21.43
N THR A 176 -3.72 21.68 -20.92
CA THR A 176 -5.02 22.36 -20.89
C THR A 176 -4.90 23.69 -21.59
N VAL A 177 -5.61 23.81 -22.72
CA VAL A 177 -5.61 25.01 -23.53
C VAL A 177 -6.96 25.72 -23.42
N HIS A 178 -6.95 26.97 -22.96
CA HIS A 178 -8.19 27.72 -22.72
C HIS A 178 -8.71 28.42 -23.98
N ARG A 179 -7.87 28.62 -25.01
CA ARG A 179 -8.25 29.16 -26.33
C ARG A 179 -7.86 28.20 -27.44
N LYS A 180 -8.87 27.67 -28.16
CA LYS A 180 -8.64 26.70 -29.24
C LYS A 180 -7.64 27.23 -30.28
N GLY A 181 -6.65 26.40 -30.61
CA GLY A 181 -5.69 26.68 -31.69
C GLY A 181 -4.55 27.65 -31.37
N GLN A 182 -4.41 28.13 -30.13
CA GLN A 182 -3.28 28.95 -29.70
C GLN A 182 -2.67 28.33 -28.43
N PHE A 183 -1.46 27.77 -28.54
CA PHE A 183 -0.68 27.43 -27.35
C PHE A 183 -0.02 28.70 -26.85
N GLY A 184 -0.47 29.21 -25.70
CA GLY A 184 -0.02 30.47 -25.13
C GLY A 184 0.59 30.29 -23.75
N MET A 185 1.10 31.40 -23.19
CA MET A 185 1.61 31.47 -21.81
C MET A 185 0.55 31.14 -20.72
N TYR A 186 -0.71 30.95 -21.13
CA TYR A 186 -1.90 30.81 -20.30
C TYR A 186 -2.39 29.36 -20.15
N ASP A 187 -1.67 28.42 -20.76
CA ASP A 187 -2.05 27.02 -20.81
C ASP A 187 -1.40 26.23 -19.67
N GLY A 188 -2.16 25.29 -19.12
CA GLY A 188 -1.73 24.46 -18.00
C GLY A 188 -1.03 23.21 -18.50
N LEU A 189 0.11 22.85 -17.91
CA LEU A 189 0.79 21.57 -18.14
C LEU A 189 0.91 20.83 -16.82
N LYS A 190 0.40 19.60 -16.73
CA LYS A 190 0.51 18.77 -15.53
C LYS A 190 0.94 17.36 -15.89
N THR A 191 1.96 16.86 -15.21
CA THR A 191 2.33 15.44 -15.29
C THR A 191 1.41 14.63 -14.39
N VAL A 192 0.78 13.61 -14.94
CA VAL A 192 0.01 12.61 -14.19
C VAL A 192 0.68 11.26 -14.36
N SER A 193 0.62 10.41 -13.33
CA SER A 193 1.31 9.14 -13.35
C SER A 193 0.65 8.05 -12.53
N CYS A 194 0.90 6.80 -12.91
CA CYS A 194 0.51 5.60 -12.21
C CYS A 194 1.73 4.76 -11.86
N HIS A 195 1.76 4.27 -10.62
CA HIS A 195 2.75 3.34 -10.13
C HIS A 195 2.10 1.97 -9.97
N TYR A 196 2.64 0.97 -10.65
CA TYR A 196 2.21 -0.42 -10.57
C TYR A 196 3.28 -1.21 -9.84
N GLY A 197 2.94 -1.58 -8.61
CA GLY A 197 3.72 -2.52 -7.83
C GLY A 197 3.53 -3.93 -8.36
N SER A 198 4.61 -4.64 -8.63
CA SER A 198 4.60 -6.10 -8.71
C SER A 198 4.59 -6.64 -7.28
N ARG A 199 3.41 -6.98 -6.75
CA ARG A 199 3.29 -7.62 -5.43
C ARG A 199 3.43 -9.15 -5.57
N TYR A 200 4.27 -9.76 -4.73
CA TYR A 200 4.40 -11.21 -4.55
C TYR A 200 3.07 -11.77 -3.99
N ILE A 201 2.29 -12.63 -4.66
CA ILE A 201 2.49 -14.06 -5.03
C ILE A 201 2.29 -15.00 -3.82
N ASP A 202 1.10 -15.62 -3.74
CA ASP A 202 0.85 -17.07 -3.60
C ASP A 202 -0.44 -17.42 -2.81
N ASP A 203 -0.47 -17.30 -1.47
CA ASP A 203 -1.55 -17.92 -0.68
C ASP A 203 -2.52 -16.92 -0.05
N VAL A 204 -3.83 -17.14 -0.25
CA VAL A 204 -4.90 -16.39 0.43
C VAL A 204 -5.61 -17.26 1.46
N LEU A 205 -5.66 -16.77 2.70
CA LEU A 205 -6.40 -17.40 3.79
C LEU A 205 -7.71 -16.66 4.03
N SER A 206 -8.83 -17.35 3.80
CA SER A 206 -10.18 -16.79 4.00
C SER A 206 -10.98 -17.65 4.97
N ILE A 207 -10.94 -17.30 6.26
CA ILE A 207 -11.60 -18.05 7.34
C ILE A 207 -13.06 -17.58 7.51
N ASN A 208 -14.00 -18.52 7.66
CA ASN A 208 -15.42 -18.27 7.96
C ASN A 208 -16.12 -17.34 6.96
N ASN A 209 -15.72 -17.39 5.69
CA ASN A 209 -16.31 -16.58 4.63
C ASN A 209 -16.85 -17.46 3.49
N PRO A 210 -18.13 -17.89 3.55
CA PRO A 210 -18.71 -18.79 2.56
C PRO A 210 -18.90 -18.16 1.18
N LYS A 211 -18.79 -16.82 1.07
CA LYS A 211 -18.96 -16.07 -0.19
C LYS A 211 -17.65 -15.69 -0.84
N PHE A 212 -16.50 -16.07 -0.28
CA PHE A 212 -15.20 -15.65 -0.81
C PHE A 212 -15.01 -16.05 -2.28
N ALA A 213 -15.49 -17.24 -2.65
CA ALA A 213 -15.44 -17.76 -4.01
C ALA A 213 -16.12 -16.83 -5.04
N ASP A 214 -17.22 -16.16 -4.64
CA ASP A 214 -18.00 -15.27 -5.52
C ASP A 214 -17.20 -14.04 -5.97
N TYR A 215 -16.16 -13.66 -5.23
CA TYR A 215 -15.35 -12.46 -5.47
C TYR A 215 -13.99 -12.74 -6.08
N LEU A 216 -13.60 -14.02 -6.27
CA LEU A 216 -12.27 -14.37 -6.77
C LEU A 216 -11.93 -13.70 -8.10
N SER A 217 -12.89 -13.64 -9.04
CA SER A 217 -12.72 -13.00 -10.36
C SER A 217 -12.53 -11.48 -10.31
N SER A 218 -12.90 -10.84 -9.20
CA SER A 218 -12.67 -9.41 -8.98
C SER A 218 -11.32 -9.11 -8.32
N ILE A 219 -10.73 -10.11 -7.65
CA ILE A 219 -9.48 -10.00 -6.90
C ILE A 219 -8.29 -10.48 -7.76
N TYR A 220 -8.48 -11.58 -8.49
CA TYR A 220 -7.47 -12.22 -9.31
C TYR A 220 -7.85 -12.14 -10.79
N PRO A 221 -6.91 -11.78 -11.69
CA PRO A 221 -7.14 -11.81 -13.12
C PRO A 221 -7.32 -13.27 -13.61
N SER A 222 -7.94 -13.44 -14.79
CA SER A 222 -8.22 -14.77 -15.37
C SER A 222 -6.99 -15.65 -15.60
N GLU A 223 -5.81 -15.03 -15.69
CA GLU A 223 -4.51 -15.65 -15.91
C GLU A 223 -3.95 -16.31 -14.63
N LEU A 224 -4.51 -16.00 -13.46
CA LEU A 224 -4.13 -16.58 -12.17
C LEU A 224 -5.24 -17.52 -11.66
N GLU A 225 -5.10 -18.81 -11.97
CA GLU A 225 -5.99 -19.85 -11.46
C GLU A 225 -5.78 -20.06 -9.95
N VAL A 226 -6.80 -19.73 -9.16
CA VAL A 226 -6.80 -19.96 -7.71
C VAL A 226 -7.17 -21.41 -7.43
N LYS A 227 -6.34 -22.12 -6.67
CA LYS A 227 -6.58 -23.51 -6.25
C LYS A 227 -6.98 -23.58 -4.79
N GLU A 228 -7.97 -24.40 -4.48
CA GLU A 228 -8.32 -24.70 -3.09
C GLU A 228 -7.30 -25.69 -2.52
N THR A 229 -6.65 -25.29 -1.43
CA THR A 229 -5.57 -26.03 -0.75
C THR A 229 -5.98 -26.48 0.65
N THR A 230 -7.27 -26.44 0.99
CA THR A 230 -7.79 -26.96 2.25
C THR A 230 -7.55 -28.48 2.33
N GLU A 231 -7.03 -28.96 3.45
CA GLU A 231 -6.77 -30.41 3.62
C GLU A 231 -8.07 -31.15 3.94
N THR A 232 -8.92 -30.54 4.75
CA THR A 232 -10.28 -31.00 5.04
C THR A 232 -11.21 -29.80 5.24
N ASN A 233 -12.51 -30.05 5.40
CA ASN A 233 -13.49 -29.00 5.76
C ASN A 233 -13.18 -28.30 7.09
N ASN A 234 -12.35 -28.92 7.94
CA ASN A 234 -12.04 -28.44 9.28
C ASN A 234 -10.54 -28.20 9.49
N SER A 235 -9.69 -28.37 8.47
CA SER A 235 -8.25 -28.15 8.60
C SER A 235 -7.62 -27.58 7.32
N ALA A 236 -6.67 -26.67 7.52
CA ALA A 236 -5.89 -26.10 6.43
C ALA A 236 -4.50 -25.70 6.93
N SER A 237 -3.48 -25.99 6.13
CA SER A 237 -2.14 -25.44 6.33
C SER A 237 -2.04 -24.09 5.62
N TYR A 238 -1.54 -23.08 6.33
CA TYR A 238 -1.24 -21.76 5.77
C TYR A 238 0.11 -21.29 6.30
N LEU A 239 1.07 -21.11 5.38
CA LEU A 239 2.47 -20.83 5.71
C LEU A 239 3.04 -21.86 6.69
N ASP A 240 3.38 -21.45 7.92
CA ASP A 240 3.96 -22.28 8.98
C ASP A 240 2.94 -22.70 10.04
N ILE A 241 1.63 -22.52 9.78
CA ILE A 241 0.56 -22.80 10.73
C ILE A 241 -0.40 -23.85 10.14
N MET A 242 -0.72 -24.87 10.93
CA MET A 242 -1.85 -25.76 10.72
C MET A 242 -3.04 -25.22 11.53
N LEU A 243 -4.12 -24.89 10.83
CA LEU A 243 -5.40 -24.51 11.41
C LEU A 243 -6.28 -25.74 11.50
N SER A 244 -6.95 -25.94 12.62
CA SER A 244 -7.96 -26.99 12.78
C SER A 244 -9.11 -26.53 13.66
N TYR A 245 -10.33 -26.97 13.37
CA TYR A 245 -11.49 -26.79 14.23
C TYR A 245 -11.74 -28.06 15.04
N ASP A 246 -12.01 -27.91 16.35
CA ASP A 246 -12.53 -29.03 17.14
C ASP A 246 -14.04 -29.26 16.92
N THR A 247 -14.56 -30.31 17.55
CA THR A 247 -15.98 -30.69 17.46
C THR A 247 -16.93 -29.62 18.00
N ASP A 248 -16.43 -28.74 18.87
CA ASP A 248 -17.19 -27.66 19.49
C ASP A 248 -17.07 -26.35 18.69
N GLY A 249 -16.32 -26.35 17.58
CA GLY A 249 -16.14 -25.20 16.69
C GLY A 249 -15.05 -24.22 17.12
N HIS A 250 -14.21 -24.56 18.09
CA HIS A 250 -13.07 -23.73 18.47
C HIS A 250 -11.88 -23.95 17.54
N MET A 251 -11.27 -22.84 17.12
CA MET A 251 -10.08 -22.87 16.28
C MET A 251 -8.84 -23.18 17.11
N ASN A 252 -8.11 -24.20 16.70
CA ASN A 252 -6.82 -24.61 17.24
C ASN A 252 -5.74 -24.41 16.18
N THR A 253 -4.60 -23.86 16.59
CA THR A 253 -3.41 -23.74 15.75
C THR A 253 -2.32 -24.68 16.26
N SER A 254 -1.52 -25.19 15.32
CA SER A 254 -0.27 -25.87 15.61
C SER A 254 0.76 -25.53 14.54
N LEU A 255 2.04 -25.79 14.81
CA LEU A 255 3.08 -25.54 13.83
C LEU A 255 2.99 -26.58 12.68
N TYR A 256 2.87 -26.07 11.45
CA TYR A 256 3.04 -26.86 10.23
C TYR A 256 4.46 -26.68 9.68
N ASP A 257 5.10 -27.78 9.32
CA ASP A 257 6.39 -27.77 8.64
C ASP A 257 6.31 -28.77 7.50
N LYS A 258 6.16 -28.26 6.26
CA LYS A 258 6.05 -29.08 5.04
C LYS A 258 7.20 -30.08 4.88
N ARG A 259 8.32 -29.84 5.57
CA ARG A 259 9.45 -30.78 5.57
C ARG A 259 9.13 -32.11 6.27
N ASP A 260 8.13 -32.14 7.14
CA ASP A 260 7.66 -33.36 7.79
C ASP A 260 6.95 -34.31 6.83
N ASP A 261 6.46 -33.80 5.69
CA ASP A 261 5.74 -34.60 4.69
C ASP A 261 6.69 -35.44 3.83
N PHE A 262 8.00 -35.16 3.91
CA PHE A 262 9.02 -35.95 3.23
C PHE A 262 9.37 -37.20 4.02
N ASN A 263 9.49 -38.33 3.32
CA ASN A 263 9.86 -39.62 3.90
C ASN A 263 11.37 -39.82 4.12
N PHE A 264 12.16 -38.74 4.13
CA PHE A 264 13.61 -38.77 4.32
C PHE A 264 14.05 -37.80 5.41
N SER A 265 15.18 -38.11 6.06
CA SER A 265 15.72 -37.27 7.13
C SER A 265 16.30 -35.98 6.58
N ILE A 266 15.84 -34.85 7.12
CA ILE A 266 16.35 -33.52 6.78
C ILE A 266 17.15 -32.95 7.96
N THR A 267 18.43 -32.70 7.69
CA THR A 267 19.36 -32.05 8.63
C THR A 267 19.14 -30.53 8.57
N ASN A 268 18.35 -30.02 9.52
CA ASN A 268 17.98 -28.60 9.60
C ASN A 268 18.72 -27.82 10.71
N PHE A 269 19.53 -28.51 11.52
CA PHE A 269 20.23 -27.94 12.66
C PHE A 269 21.69 -28.38 12.69
N PRO A 270 22.61 -27.55 13.21
CA PRO A 270 24.03 -27.84 13.21
C PRO A 270 24.39 -28.91 14.24
N PHE A 271 25.31 -29.80 13.87
CA PHE A 271 25.98 -30.69 14.79
C PHE A 271 26.87 -29.92 15.78
N LEU A 272 26.90 -30.33 17.05
CA LEU A 272 27.73 -29.65 18.05
C LEU A 272 29.23 -29.85 17.79
N SER A 273 29.62 -30.85 17.01
CA SER A 273 30.98 -31.08 16.52
C SER A 273 31.42 -30.13 15.40
N SER A 274 30.51 -29.29 14.88
CA SER A 274 30.86 -28.27 13.88
C SER A 274 31.65 -27.12 14.51
N ASN A 275 32.21 -26.24 13.66
CA ASN A 275 32.97 -25.06 14.10
C ASN A 275 32.06 -23.91 14.58
N ILE A 276 30.93 -24.22 15.21
CA ILE A 276 29.95 -23.24 15.69
C ILE A 276 30.10 -23.08 17.20
N PRO A 277 30.17 -21.85 17.73
CA PRO A 277 30.21 -21.64 19.17
C PRO A 277 28.98 -22.22 19.86
N SER A 278 29.15 -22.85 21.03
CA SER A 278 28.04 -23.55 21.69
C SER A 278 26.89 -22.62 22.07
N SER A 279 27.16 -21.37 22.46
CA SER A 279 26.08 -20.47 22.94
C SER A 279 24.99 -20.22 21.86
N PRO A 280 25.33 -19.79 20.63
CA PRO A 280 24.38 -19.73 19.51
C PRO A 280 23.68 -21.07 19.22
N ALA A 281 24.40 -22.18 19.27
CA ALA A 281 23.85 -23.51 19.01
C ALA A 281 22.70 -23.86 19.97
N TYR A 282 22.89 -23.67 21.29
CA TYR A 282 21.80 -23.87 22.28
C TYR A 282 20.74 -22.76 22.21
N GLY A 283 21.08 -21.57 21.71
CA GLY A 283 20.13 -20.48 21.46
C GLY A 283 19.05 -20.86 20.44
N VAL A 284 19.39 -21.73 19.47
CA VAL A 284 18.41 -22.28 18.52
C VAL A 284 17.27 -22.98 19.24
N PHE A 285 17.57 -23.80 20.26
CA PHE A 285 16.55 -24.50 21.03
C PHE A 285 15.55 -23.54 21.66
N ILE A 286 16.03 -22.47 22.31
CA ILE A 286 15.16 -21.44 22.89
C ILE A 286 14.31 -20.75 21.82
N SER A 287 14.92 -20.36 20.69
CA SER A 287 14.20 -19.69 19.60
C SER A 287 13.06 -20.54 19.03
N GLN A 288 13.27 -21.85 18.95
CA GLN A 288 12.27 -22.79 18.46
C GLN A 288 11.16 -23.01 19.48
N LEU A 289 11.48 -23.12 20.78
CA LEU A 289 10.45 -23.19 21.81
C LEU A 289 9.53 -21.96 21.80
N ILE A 290 10.09 -20.76 21.59
CA ILE A 290 9.29 -19.53 21.42
C ILE A 290 8.37 -19.66 20.19
N ARG A 291 8.90 -20.14 19.06
CA ARG A 291 8.10 -20.35 17.84
C ARG A 291 6.96 -21.33 18.06
N TYR A 292 7.24 -22.47 18.71
CA TYR A 292 6.26 -23.52 18.96
C TYR A 292 5.18 -23.03 19.92
N ALA A 293 5.56 -22.35 21.00
CA ALA A 293 4.61 -21.81 21.98
C ALA A 293 3.65 -20.77 21.36
N ARG A 294 4.16 -19.93 20.45
CA ARG A 294 3.33 -18.96 19.72
C ARG A 294 2.39 -19.60 18.70
N ALA A 295 2.81 -20.70 18.07
CA ALA A 295 2.03 -21.36 17.03
C ALA A 295 1.00 -22.37 17.58
N SER A 296 1.20 -22.88 18.79
CA SER A 296 0.42 -24.00 19.36
C SER A 296 -0.62 -23.55 20.38
N THR A 297 -1.90 -23.79 20.11
CA THR A 297 -2.99 -23.59 21.09
C THR A 297 -2.95 -24.66 22.18
N LYS A 298 -2.65 -25.91 21.83
CA LYS A 298 -2.65 -27.06 22.76
C LYS A 298 -1.25 -27.39 23.24
N TYR A 299 -1.14 -27.76 24.52
CA TYR A 299 0.12 -28.18 25.14
C TYR A 299 0.72 -29.42 24.46
N THR A 300 -0.12 -30.37 24.03
CA THR A 300 0.31 -31.59 23.34
C THR A 300 1.07 -31.29 22.05
N ASP A 301 0.64 -30.28 21.29
CA ASP A 301 1.26 -29.91 20.01
C ASP A 301 2.59 -29.20 20.24
N PHE A 302 2.66 -28.34 21.26
CA PHE A 302 3.89 -27.71 21.71
C PHE A 302 4.94 -28.75 22.12
N VAL A 303 4.56 -29.69 23.00
CA VAL A 303 5.44 -30.77 23.49
C VAL A 303 5.90 -31.66 22.34
N LEU A 304 5.00 -32.06 21.43
CA LEU A 304 5.35 -32.88 20.29
C LEU A 304 6.48 -32.26 19.47
N ARG A 305 6.37 -30.96 19.16
CA ARG A 305 7.40 -30.21 18.42
C ARG A 305 8.69 -30.04 19.22
N ALA A 306 8.58 -29.70 20.50
CA ALA A 306 9.72 -29.52 21.38
C ALA A 306 10.53 -30.81 21.57
N ARG A 307 9.85 -31.95 21.75
CA ARG A 307 10.46 -33.28 21.90
C ARG A 307 11.16 -33.73 20.62
N ARG A 308 10.50 -33.60 19.45
CA ARG A 308 11.15 -33.89 18.16
C ARG A 308 12.43 -33.09 17.95
N LEU A 309 12.44 -31.83 18.41
CA LEU A 309 13.64 -31.00 18.35
C LEU A 309 14.70 -31.46 19.35
N SER A 310 14.34 -31.73 20.60
CA SER A 310 15.31 -32.19 21.60
C SER A 310 15.96 -33.51 21.18
N ASP A 311 15.20 -34.50 20.72
CA ASP A 311 15.70 -35.77 20.21
C ASP A 311 16.71 -35.56 19.07
N LYS A 312 16.36 -34.67 18.13
CA LYS A 312 17.24 -34.32 17.01
C LYS A 312 18.52 -33.68 17.50
N LEU A 313 18.46 -32.70 18.41
CA LEU A 313 19.64 -32.04 18.95
C LEU A 313 20.52 -33.01 19.78
N LEU A 314 19.92 -33.89 20.59
CA LEU A 314 20.65 -34.91 21.34
C LEU A 314 21.42 -35.85 20.40
N SER A 315 20.79 -36.31 19.31
CA SER A 315 21.47 -37.11 18.28
C SER A 315 22.61 -36.37 17.57
N GLN A 316 22.60 -35.03 17.61
CA GLN A 316 23.61 -34.15 17.04
C GLN A 316 24.70 -33.73 18.03
N GLY A 317 24.77 -34.37 19.20
CA GLY A 317 25.83 -34.17 20.20
C GLY A 317 25.53 -33.11 21.25
N TYR A 318 24.30 -32.59 21.33
CA TYR A 318 23.89 -31.69 22.39
C TYR A 318 23.73 -32.45 23.71
N VAL A 319 23.92 -31.75 24.83
CA VAL A 319 23.90 -32.34 26.18
C VAL A 319 22.54 -32.07 26.82
N CYS A 320 21.90 -33.12 27.34
CA CYS A 320 20.57 -33.04 27.96
C CYS A 320 20.54 -31.98 29.08
N ASP A 321 21.48 -31.97 30.02
CA ASP A 321 21.54 -30.97 31.11
C ASP A 321 21.59 -29.52 30.62
N ARG A 322 22.25 -29.28 29.47
CA ARG A 322 22.32 -27.96 28.85
C ARG A 322 21.03 -27.59 28.13
N LEU A 323 20.33 -28.57 27.52
CA LEU A 323 18.98 -28.37 26.98
C LEU A 323 17.99 -28.10 28.11
N THR A 324 18.05 -28.84 29.23
CA THR A 324 17.25 -28.59 30.44
C THR A 324 17.49 -27.18 30.96
N SER A 325 18.75 -26.77 31.07
CA SER A 325 19.09 -25.40 31.47
C SER A 325 18.56 -24.35 30.49
N SER A 326 18.51 -24.66 29.19
CA SER A 326 17.97 -23.78 28.16
C SER A 326 16.44 -23.70 28.21
N LEU A 327 15.76 -24.82 28.48
CA LEU A 327 14.31 -24.87 28.71
C LEU A 327 13.91 -24.08 29.96
N ARG A 328 14.67 -24.20 31.06
CA ARG A 328 14.48 -23.38 32.26
C ARG A 328 14.66 -21.88 31.97
N LYS A 329 15.65 -21.51 31.15
CA LYS A 329 15.84 -20.13 30.69
C LYS A 329 14.68 -19.64 29.83
N PHE A 330 14.17 -20.48 28.93
CA PHE A 330 12.98 -20.18 28.14
C PHE A 330 11.78 -19.92 29.05
N TYR A 331 11.47 -20.84 29.96
CA TYR A 331 10.33 -20.71 30.88
C TYR A 331 10.45 -19.48 31.78
N GLY A 332 11.64 -19.16 32.27
CA GLY A 332 11.85 -17.98 33.11
C GLY A 332 11.79 -16.64 32.38
N ARG A 333 12.15 -16.59 31.09
CA ARG A 333 12.19 -15.34 30.29
C ARG A 333 10.96 -15.11 29.41
N TYR A 334 10.28 -16.19 29.04
CA TYR A 334 9.17 -16.22 28.09
C TYR A 334 7.99 -17.05 28.64
N GLY A 335 7.85 -17.13 29.96
CA GLY A 335 6.84 -17.93 30.64
C GLY A 335 5.41 -17.52 30.29
N GLU A 336 5.19 -16.27 29.92
CA GLU A 336 3.92 -15.75 29.42
C GLU A 336 3.42 -16.47 28.16
N LEU A 337 4.33 -17.04 27.37
CA LEU A 337 3.97 -17.79 26.15
C LEU A 337 3.48 -19.21 26.45
N VAL A 338 3.61 -19.70 27.67
CA VAL A 338 3.26 -21.09 28.02
C VAL A 338 2.37 -21.18 29.27
N ILE A 339 2.08 -20.05 29.91
CA ILE A 339 1.25 -19.99 31.13
C ILE A 339 -0.17 -20.49 30.87
N HIS A 340 -0.69 -20.29 29.66
CA HIS A 340 -2.04 -20.72 29.27
C HIS A 340 -2.19 -22.24 29.17
N TYR A 341 -1.08 -22.99 29.14
CA TYR A 341 -1.12 -24.45 29.21
C TYR A 341 -1.39 -24.98 30.62
N ASP A 342 -1.19 -24.16 31.66
CA ASP A 342 -1.33 -24.55 33.08
C ASP A 342 -0.49 -25.79 33.46
N VAL A 343 0.75 -25.84 32.96
CA VAL A 343 1.69 -26.93 33.23
C VAL A 343 2.92 -26.41 33.98
N PRO A 344 3.30 -27.03 35.12
CA PRO A 344 4.49 -26.64 35.85
C PRO A 344 5.77 -27.02 35.07
N LEU A 345 6.82 -26.22 35.25
CA LEU A 345 8.12 -26.42 34.59
C LEU A 345 8.70 -27.83 34.78
N SER A 346 8.52 -28.46 35.95
CA SER A 346 8.99 -29.82 36.19
C SER A 346 8.40 -30.80 35.18
N ARG A 347 7.07 -30.77 35.03
CA ARG A 347 6.36 -31.62 34.08
C ARG A 347 6.74 -31.29 32.63
N MET A 348 6.93 -30.01 32.30
CA MET A 348 7.36 -29.61 30.95
C MET A 348 8.77 -30.08 30.61
N VAL A 349 9.68 -30.09 31.59
CA VAL A 349 11.03 -30.68 31.41
C VAL A 349 10.91 -32.17 31.15
N ASP A 350 10.11 -32.89 31.94
CA ASP A 350 9.91 -34.32 31.77
C ASP A 350 9.27 -34.65 30.40
N ASP A 351 8.26 -33.89 30.00
CA ASP A 351 7.56 -34.11 28.73
C ASP A 351 8.46 -33.82 27.51
N ILE A 352 9.49 -32.98 27.61
CA ILE A 352 10.34 -32.59 26.47
C ILE A 352 11.69 -33.33 26.44
N LEU A 353 12.24 -33.70 27.60
CA LEU A 353 13.63 -34.14 27.75
C LEU A 353 13.81 -35.48 28.47
N SER A 354 12.73 -36.10 28.99
CA SER A 354 12.73 -37.47 29.49
C SER A 354 12.24 -38.43 28.42
#